data_AF-A0A292E3S3-F1
#
_entry.id   AF-A0A292E3S3-F1
#
_cell.length_a   1.000
_cell.length_b   1.000
_cell.length_c   1.000
_cell.angle_alpha   90.00
_cell.angle_beta   90.00
_cell.angle_gamma   90.00
#
_symmetry.space_group_name_H-M   'P 1'
#
loop_
_entity.id
_entity.type
_entity.pdbx_description
1 polymer ?
#
loop_
_entity_poly.entity_id
_entity_poly.type
_entity_poly.pdbx_seq_one_letter_code
_entity_poly.pdbx_strand_id
1 'polypeptide(L)'
;MAGNDFGGRMSVRLSSGAYLSLRGTFSVMRGRQSNEAITNQDGSTDRIGTPTSPRANVTFKDSGADLDALMTAPRQNIVITEEFTGVTHHYISAFFTGDSDNNRLNGEVSGLTIVGEDYRRTGG
;
A
#
# COMPACT_ATOMS: atom_id res chain seq x y z
N MET A 1 7.17 -23.52 -13.37
CA MET A 1 6.75 -22.20 -13.91
C MET A 1 5.45 -21.86 -13.19
N ALA A 2 5.58 -21.22 -12.03
CA ALA A 2 4.42 -20.84 -11.21
C ALA A 2 3.71 -19.69 -11.92
N GLY A 3 2.39 -19.80 -12.06
CA GLY A 3 1.57 -18.80 -12.72
C GLY A 3 1.78 -17.43 -12.09
N ASN A 4 1.68 -16.40 -12.91
CA ASN A 4 1.52 -15.02 -12.49
C ASN A 4 0.15 -14.83 -11.82
N ASP A 5 -0.15 -15.63 -10.79
CA ASP A 5 -1.40 -15.59 -10.05
C ASP A 5 -1.33 -14.37 -9.13
N PHE A 6 -1.66 -13.22 -9.69
CA PHE A 6 -1.95 -12.02 -8.94
C PHE A 6 -3.32 -12.17 -8.30
N GLY A 7 -3.37 -12.06 -6.98
CA GLY A 7 -4.60 -12.27 -6.21
C GLY A 7 -4.46 -13.46 -5.29
N GLY A 8 -4.56 -13.18 -4.00
CA GLY A 8 -4.35 -14.15 -2.95
C GLY A 8 -4.67 -13.55 -1.59
N ARG A 9 -4.73 -14.38 -0.56
CA ARG A 9 -4.82 -13.90 0.82
C ARG A 9 -3.51 -13.18 1.14
N MET A 10 -3.60 -11.87 1.33
CA MET A 10 -2.44 -11.07 1.74
C MET A 10 -2.59 -10.73 3.22
N SER A 11 -1.49 -10.79 3.94
CA SER A 11 -1.47 -10.51 5.37
C SER A 11 -0.56 -9.33 5.66
N VAL A 12 -1.06 -8.37 6.43
CA VAL A 12 -0.29 -7.23 6.92
C VAL A 12 0.03 -7.50 8.36
N ARG A 13 1.32 -7.45 8.67
CA ARG A 13 1.82 -7.47 10.03
C ARG A 13 2.40 -6.10 10.37
N LEU A 14 1.81 -5.47 11.36
CA LEU A 14 2.30 -4.22 11.93
C LEU A 14 3.30 -4.53 13.05
N SER A 15 4.27 -3.63 13.29
CA SER A 15 5.20 -3.80 14.40
C SER A 15 4.51 -3.66 15.76
N SER A 16 3.34 -3.04 15.81
CA SER A 16 2.44 -3.04 16.97
C SER A 16 1.87 -4.43 17.32
N GLY A 17 2.07 -5.44 16.46
CA GLY A 17 1.54 -6.79 16.63
C GLY A 17 0.15 -7.00 16.03
N ALA A 18 -0.49 -5.94 15.53
CA ALA A 18 -1.76 -6.05 14.81
C ALA A 18 -1.59 -6.82 13.50
N TYR A 19 -2.51 -7.77 13.28
CA TYR A 19 -2.57 -8.60 12.09
C TYR A 19 -3.84 -8.24 11.32
N LEU A 20 -3.67 -7.70 10.11
CA LEU A 20 -4.79 -7.36 9.24
C LEU A 20 -4.76 -8.30 8.04
N SER A 21 -5.88 -9.00 7.81
CA SER A 21 -6.06 -9.75 6.58
C SER A 21 -6.55 -8.80 5.49
N LEU A 22 -5.71 -8.56 4.49
CA LEU A 22 -6.10 -7.80 3.31
C LEU A 22 -7.12 -8.62 2.54
N ARG A 23 -8.14 -7.92 2.05
CA ARG A 23 -9.19 -8.48 1.22
C ARG A 23 -9.44 -7.49 0.10
N GLY A 24 -9.22 -7.94 -1.14
CA GLY A 24 -9.41 -7.12 -2.33
C GLY A 24 -8.11 -6.66 -2.97
N THR A 25 -8.08 -5.41 -3.41
CA THR A 25 -7.02 -4.86 -4.24
C THR A 25 -5.84 -4.37 -3.39
N PHE A 26 -4.66 -4.86 -3.73
CA PHE A 26 -3.39 -4.33 -3.23
C PHE A 26 -2.66 -3.67 -4.39
N SER A 27 -2.64 -2.33 -4.38
CA SER A 27 -1.97 -1.55 -5.44
C SER A 27 -0.66 -1.00 -4.91
N VAL A 28 0.44 -1.59 -5.36
CA VAL A 28 1.79 -1.16 -4.98
C VAL A 28 2.29 -0.10 -5.95
N MET A 29 2.47 1.12 -5.45
CA MET A 29 3.11 2.20 -6.19
C MET A 29 4.55 2.35 -5.72
N ARG A 30 5.45 1.62 -6.41
CA ARG A 30 6.91 1.66 -6.14
C ARG A 30 7.59 2.90 -6.72
N GLY A 31 6.91 3.63 -7.61
CA GLY A 31 7.46 4.79 -8.30
C GLY A 31 7.86 5.85 -7.29
N ARG A 32 9.16 6.13 -7.19
CA ARG A 32 9.69 7.22 -6.35
C ARG A 32 9.49 8.60 -6.98
N GLN A 33 8.86 8.66 -8.15
CA GLN A 33 8.59 9.87 -8.89
C GLN A 33 7.28 9.70 -9.68
N SER A 34 6.37 10.65 -9.52
CA SER A 34 5.26 10.85 -10.45
C SER A 34 5.74 11.78 -11.55
N ASN A 35 5.60 11.37 -12.80
CA ASN A 35 5.97 12.20 -13.94
C ASN A 35 4.73 12.73 -14.61
N GLU A 36 4.66 14.04 -14.76
CA GLU A 36 3.69 14.69 -15.63
C GLU A 36 4.41 15.16 -16.88
N ALA A 37 3.81 14.88 -18.04
CA ALA A 37 4.29 15.35 -19.34
C ALA A 37 3.48 16.59 -19.71
N ILE A 38 4.16 17.72 -19.90
CA ILE A 38 3.56 18.96 -20.35
C ILE A 38 4.05 19.21 -21.77
N THR A 39 3.12 19.38 -22.69
CA THR A 39 3.44 19.79 -24.06
C THR A 39 3.43 21.31 -24.13
N ASN A 40 4.58 21.89 -24.43
CA ASN A 40 4.75 23.32 -24.60
C ASN A 40 4.13 23.80 -25.92
N GLN A 41 3.87 25.10 -26.03
CA GLN A 41 3.27 25.70 -27.25
C GLN A 41 4.18 25.64 -28.49
N ASP A 42 5.46 25.30 -28.31
CA ASP A 42 6.43 25.03 -29.38
C ASP A 42 6.47 23.56 -29.82
N GLY A 43 5.63 22.70 -29.21
CA GLY A 43 5.58 21.27 -29.49
C GLY A 43 6.66 20.44 -28.79
N SER A 44 7.51 21.04 -27.95
CA SER A 44 8.42 20.31 -27.08
C SER A 44 7.68 19.69 -25.89
N THR A 45 8.15 18.53 -25.44
CA THR A 45 7.57 17.84 -24.27
C THR A 45 8.53 17.98 -23.09
N ASP A 46 8.10 18.72 -22.07
CA ASP A 46 8.80 18.80 -20.80
C ASP A 46 8.24 17.78 -19.81
N ARG A 47 9.11 17.32 -18.91
CA ARG A 47 8.76 16.39 -17.83
C ARG A 47 8.91 17.11 -16.50
N ILE A 48 7.82 17.19 -15.75
CA ILE A 48 7.86 17.55 -14.32
C ILE A 48 7.80 16.26 -13.52
N GLY A 49 8.84 16.01 -12.73
CA GLY A 49 8.94 14.83 -11.89
C GLY A 49 8.78 15.18 -10.42
N THR A 50 7.61 14.91 -9.84
CA THR A 50 7.37 15.11 -8.41
C THR A 50 7.87 13.90 -7.64
N PRO A 51 8.85 14.03 -6.73
CA PRO A 51 9.31 12.91 -5.92
C PRO A 51 8.16 12.42 -5.04
N THR A 52 7.89 11.12 -5.09
CA THR A 52 6.82 10.48 -4.33
C THR A 52 7.39 9.38 -3.47
N SER A 53 6.96 9.31 -2.21
CA SER A 53 7.29 8.17 -1.36
C SER A 53 6.60 6.90 -1.86
N PRO A 54 7.24 5.72 -1.72
CA PRO A 54 6.61 4.45 -2.05
C PRO A 54 5.33 4.29 -1.23
N ARG A 55 4.23 4.00 -1.93
CA ARG A 55 2.91 3.91 -1.33
C ARG A 55 2.17 2.66 -1.76
N ALA A 56 1.30 2.14 -0.91
CA ALA A 56 0.44 1.01 -1.21
C ALA A 56 -0.99 1.35 -0.81
N ASN A 57 -1.93 1.21 -1.74
CA ASN A 57 -3.34 1.29 -1.38
C ASN A 57 -3.80 -0.10 -0.91
N VAL A 58 -4.44 -0.14 0.27
CA VAL A 58 -4.85 -1.39 0.91
C VAL A 58 -6.34 -1.37 1.22
N THR A 59 -7.00 -2.47 0.89
CA THR A 59 -8.34 -2.79 1.38
C THR A 59 -8.24 -4.01 2.28
N PHE A 60 -8.82 -3.94 3.48
CA PHE A 60 -8.83 -5.04 4.44
C PHE A 60 -10.21 -5.27 5.00
N LYS A 61 -10.44 -6.49 5.48
CA LYS A 61 -11.70 -6.82 6.15
C LYS A 61 -11.79 -6.08 7.48
N ASP A 62 -12.94 -5.49 7.78
CA ASP A 62 -13.27 -5.00 9.11
C ASP A 62 -13.35 -6.19 10.08
N SER A 63 -12.27 -6.40 10.83
CA SER A 63 -12.20 -7.39 11.90
C SER A 63 -12.38 -6.76 13.30
N GLY A 64 -12.91 -5.54 13.38
CA GLY A 64 -12.93 -4.76 14.62
C GLY A 64 -11.57 -4.17 14.97
N ALA A 65 -10.74 -3.90 13.96
CA ALA A 65 -9.47 -3.21 14.16
C ALA A 65 -9.73 -1.75 14.56
N ASP A 66 -8.95 -1.24 15.52
CA ASP A 66 -9.02 0.16 15.93
C ASP A 66 -8.38 1.05 14.85
N LEU A 67 -9.24 1.60 13.99
CA LEU A 67 -8.84 2.45 12.86
C LEU A 67 -8.20 3.76 13.32
N ASP A 68 -8.65 4.30 14.45
CA ASP A 68 -8.10 5.54 15.02
C ASP A 68 -6.69 5.29 15.56
N ALA A 69 -6.48 4.17 16.24
CA ALA A 69 -5.15 3.74 16.67
C ALA A 69 -4.21 3.46 15.48
N LEU A 70 -4.73 3.00 14.34
CA LEU A 70 -3.93 2.80 13.12
C LEU A 70 -3.49 4.13 12.48
N MET A 71 -4.35 5.15 12.53
CA MET A 71 -4.07 6.48 11.98
C MET A 71 -3.17 7.33 12.88
N THR A 72 -3.27 7.16 14.20
CA THR A 72 -2.43 7.85 15.19
C THR A 72 -1.15 7.08 15.53
N ALA A 73 -0.97 5.87 15.00
CA ALA A 73 0.21 5.05 15.24
C ALA A 73 1.50 5.77 14.81
N PRO A 74 2.59 5.62 15.59
CA PRO A 74 3.89 6.10 15.16
C PRO A 74 4.37 5.34 13.91
N ARG A 75 5.34 5.93 13.21
CA ARG A 75 6.00 5.28 12.08
C ARG A 75 6.50 3.90 12.46
N GLN A 76 6.07 2.90 11.72
CA GLN A 76 6.34 1.49 11.97
C GLN A 76 6.72 0.76 10.71
N ASN A 77 7.43 -0.36 10.89
CA ASN A 77 7.73 -1.23 9.77
C ASN A 77 6.48 -2.07 9.47
N ILE A 78 6.00 -1.97 8.22
CA ILE A 78 4.81 -2.68 7.77
C ILE A 78 5.27 -3.76 6.80
N VAL A 79 4.97 -5.01 7.14
CA VAL A 79 5.31 -6.16 6.29
C VAL A 79 4.03 -6.75 5.73
N ILE A 80 3.98 -6.87 4.41
CA ILE A 80 2.84 -7.42 3.68
C ILE A 80 3.30 -8.66 2.96
N THR A 81 2.71 -9.80 3.30
CA THR A 81 3.08 -11.09 2.69
C THR A 81 1.97 -11.55 1.76
N GLU A 82 2.31 -11.77 0.50
CA GLU A 82 1.45 -12.41 -0.49
C GLU A 82 1.62 -13.93 -0.41
N GLU A 83 0.59 -14.63 0.06
CA GLU A 83 0.68 -16.07 0.33
C GLU A 83 0.77 -16.91 -0.97
N PHE A 84 0.17 -16.44 -2.06
CA PHE A 84 0.13 -17.17 -3.34
C PHE A 84 1.40 -17.03 -4.17
N THR A 85 1.97 -15.83 -4.20
CA THR A 85 3.20 -15.54 -4.97
C THR A 85 4.47 -15.74 -4.13
N GLY A 86 4.34 -15.90 -2.80
CA GLY A 86 5.48 -15.96 -1.87
C GLY A 86 6.23 -14.64 -1.73
N VAL A 87 5.68 -13.55 -2.27
CA VAL A 87 6.33 -12.23 -2.29
C VAL A 87 6.04 -11.52 -0.98
N THR A 88 7.09 -10.99 -0.36
CA THR A 88 6.98 -10.14 0.83
C THR A 88 7.37 -8.70 0.50
N HIS A 89 6.53 -7.77 0.90
CA HIS A 89 6.72 -6.34 0.77
C HIS A 89 7.01 -5.74 2.13
N HIS A 90 8.17 -5.13 2.27
CA HIS A 90 8.60 -4.44 3.47
C HIS A 90 8.55 -2.94 3.21
N TYR A 91 7.69 -2.25 3.94
CA TYR A 91 7.69 -0.79 4.04
C TYR A 91 8.38 -0.40 5.34
N ILE A 92 9.47 0.36 5.23
CA ILE A 92 10.29 0.80 6.36
C ILE A 92 9.83 2.21 6.77
N SER A 93 9.72 2.46 8.08
CA SER A 93 9.26 3.74 8.64
C SER A 93 7.91 4.20 8.05
N ALA A 94 6.98 3.27 7.91
CA ALA A 94 5.71 3.49 7.23
C ALA A 94 4.58 3.89 8.19
N PHE A 95 3.59 4.58 7.65
CA PHE A 95 2.40 5.03 8.36
C PHE A 95 1.18 4.96 7.45
N PHE A 96 -0.01 4.92 8.04
CA PHE A 96 -1.26 4.96 7.31
C PHE A 96 -1.67 6.41 7.05
N THR A 97 -2.24 6.65 5.87
CA THR A 97 -2.73 7.96 5.43
C THR A 97 -4.05 7.78 4.69
N GLY A 98 -4.90 8.79 4.70
CA GLY A 98 -6.19 8.78 4.03
C GLY A 98 -7.33 8.66 5.01
N ASP A 99 -8.54 8.53 4.48
CA ASP A 99 -9.76 8.44 5.27
C ASP A 99 -10.21 6.98 5.27
N SER A 100 -10.34 6.40 6.46
CA SER A 100 -10.85 5.03 6.60
C SER A 100 -12.35 5.02 6.26
N ASP A 101 -12.70 4.43 5.12
CA ASP A 101 -14.09 4.22 4.73
C ASP A 101 -14.48 2.77 5.01
N ASN A 102 -15.39 2.59 5.97
CA ASN A 102 -15.88 1.27 6.37
C ASN A 102 -17.22 1.00 5.67
N ASN A 103 -17.16 0.15 4.65
CA ASN A 103 -18.36 -0.27 3.96
C ASN A 103 -19.09 -1.33 4.79
N ARG A 104 -20.17 -0.90 5.45
CA ARG A 104 -21.03 -1.75 6.29
C ARG A 104 -21.82 -2.82 5.52
N LEU A 105 -21.88 -2.74 4.20
CA LEU A 105 -22.56 -3.72 3.35
C LEU A 105 -21.71 -4.97 3.11
N ASN A 106 -20.40 -4.80 2.87
CA ASN A 106 -19.47 -5.90 2.59
C ASN A 106 -18.48 -6.17 3.74
N GLY A 107 -18.41 -5.28 4.74
CA GLY A 107 -17.49 -5.37 5.86
C GLY A 107 -16.04 -5.12 5.48
N GLU A 108 -15.78 -4.28 4.49
CA GLU A 108 -14.43 -3.91 4.04
C GLU A 108 -14.10 -2.47 4.44
N VAL A 109 -12.89 -2.29 4.98
CA VAL A 109 -12.28 -0.99 5.21
C VAL A 109 -11.39 -0.66 4.01
N SER A 110 -11.65 0.49 3.42
CA SER A 110 -10.96 1.02 2.25
C SER A 110 -10.52 2.48 2.48
N GLY A 111 -9.87 3.10 1.50
CA GLY A 111 -9.42 4.50 1.59
C GLY A 111 -8.09 4.70 2.35
N LEU A 112 -7.53 3.63 2.90
CA LEU A 112 -6.26 3.66 3.61
C LEU A 112 -5.08 3.36 2.67
N THR A 113 -4.14 4.30 2.64
CA THR A 113 -2.88 4.18 1.91
C THR A 113 -1.72 4.06 2.90
N ILE A 114 -0.90 3.04 2.73
CA ILE A 114 0.39 2.89 3.43
C ILE A 114 1.42 3.74 2.70
N VAL A 115 2.10 4.62 3.43
CA VAL A 115 3.21 5.41 2.89
C VAL A 115 4.48 5.08 3.67
N GLY A 116 5.49 4.56 2.98
CA GLY A 116 6.78 4.20 3.54
C GLY A 116 7.89 5.16 3.11
N GLU A 117 8.97 5.25 3.88
CA GLU A 117 10.17 5.98 3.48
C GLU A 117 11.01 5.16 2.50
N ASP A 118 11.14 3.86 2.79
CA ASP A 118 11.82 2.90 1.95
C ASP A 118 10.92 1.68 1.70
N TYR A 119 11.15 1.05 0.55
CA TYR A 119 10.39 -0.11 0.11
C TYR A 119 11.34 -1.19 -0.35
N ARG A 120 11.21 -2.38 0.24
CA ARG A 120 11.95 -3.57 -0.16
C ARG A 120 11.00 -4.69 -0.49
N ARG A 121 11.22 -5.32 -1.63
CA ARG A 121 10.54 -6.56 -2.01
C ARG A 121 11.52 -7.71 -1.78
N THR A 122 11.11 -8.70 -1.01
CA THR A 122 11.86 -9.93 -0.78
C THR A 122 11.01 -11.10 -1.26
N GLY A 123 11.60 -12.03 -2.01
CA GLY A 123 10.87 -13.18 -2.57
C GLY A 123 10.37 -12.95 -4.00
N GLY A 124 10.62 -13.97 -4.82
CA GLY A 124 10.42 -14.06 -6.26
C GLY A 124 11.27 -15.18 -6.82
#